data_AF-A0AAV6ZB43-F1
#
_entry.id   AF-A0AAV6ZB43-F1
#
_cell.length_a   1.000
_cell.length_b   1.000
_cell.length_c   1.000
_cell.angle_alpha   90.00
_cell.angle_beta   90.00
_cell.angle_gamma   90.00
#
_symmetry.space_group_name_H-M   'P 1'
#
loop_
_entity.id
_entity.type
_entity.pdbx_description
1 polymer ?
#
loop_
_entity_poly.entity_id
_entity_poly.type
_entity_poly.pdbx_seq_one_letter_code
_entity_poly.pdbx_strand_id
1 'polypeptide(L)'
;MLTPETVLKTSGHVDKFADFMVKDVKNGECFRADHLLKAHLQKLMSDKKCAAEKKAEMESVLTQMDNYGQQDLADLFVKYNVKSPITQNDLSPPVSFNLMFQTSIGPGGNMTGYLRPETAQGIFLNFKRLLEFNQGKLPFAAAQIGNSFRNEISPRSGLIRVREFTMAESSTLWTQ
;
A
#
# COMPACT_ATOMS: atom_id res chain seq x y z
N MET A 1 -7.34 -14.18 11.23
CA MET A 1 -7.45 -12.87 10.55
C MET A 1 -6.89 -11.77 11.44
N LEU A 2 -7.31 -11.72 12.71
CA LEU A 2 -6.62 -10.93 13.73
C LEU A 2 -5.17 -11.40 13.90
N THR A 3 -4.25 -10.43 13.94
CA THR A 3 -2.82 -10.66 14.08
C THR A 3 -2.25 -9.68 15.10
N PRO A 4 -1.56 -10.15 16.16
CA PRO A 4 -0.90 -9.26 17.12
C PRO A 4 0.15 -8.37 16.46
N GLU A 5 0.32 -7.15 16.96
CA GLU A 5 1.27 -6.17 16.44
C GLU A 5 2.69 -6.74 16.28
N THR A 6 3.18 -7.50 17.27
CA THR A 6 4.54 -8.08 17.26
C THR A 6 4.84 -8.89 16.00
N VAL A 7 3.86 -9.64 15.47
CA VAL A 7 4.03 -10.45 14.26
C VAL A 7 4.24 -9.55 13.04
N LEU A 8 3.43 -8.49 12.93
CA LEU A 8 3.48 -7.56 11.80
C LEU A 8 4.66 -6.58 11.91
N LYS A 9 5.10 -6.28 13.13
CA LYS A 9 6.33 -5.53 13.38
C LYS A 9 7.55 -6.33 12.94
N THR A 10 7.62 -7.61 13.32
CA THR A 10 8.73 -8.50 12.96
C THR A 10 8.83 -8.72 11.45
N SER A 11 7.71 -8.83 10.75
CA SER A 11 7.69 -8.93 9.28
C SER A 11 7.94 -7.59 8.57
N GLY A 12 8.08 -6.48 9.30
CA GLY A 12 8.31 -5.14 8.75
C GLY A 12 7.06 -4.43 8.23
N HIS A 13 5.88 -5.06 8.29
CA HIS A 13 4.63 -4.47 7.84
C HIS A 13 4.27 -3.20 8.62
N VAL A 14 4.49 -3.16 9.94
CA VAL A 14 4.19 -1.97 10.75
C VAL A 14 4.95 -0.74 10.27
N ASP A 15 6.18 -0.92 9.79
CA ASP A 15 7.06 0.19 9.40
C ASP A 15 6.95 0.57 7.92
N LYS A 16 6.66 -0.40 7.05
CA LYS A 16 6.75 -0.22 5.60
C LYS A 16 5.43 -0.37 4.87
N PHE A 17 4.40 -0.94 5.49
CA PHE A 17 3.11 -1.20 4.85
C PHE A 17 2.23 0.06 4.88
N ALA A 18 2.73 1.11 4.22
CA ALA A 18 2.10 2.41 4.16
C ALA A 18 2.18 2.99 2.75
N ASP A 19 1.15 3.75 2.38
CA ASP A 19 1.15 4.58 1.19
C ASP A 19 1.25 6.06 1.60
N PHE A 20 1.71 6.92 0.70
CA PHE A 20 1.63 8.36 0.90
C PHE A 20 0.23 8.88 0.56
N MET A 21 -0.34 9.64 1.48
CA MET A 21 -1.65 10.25 1.38
C MET A 21 -1.54 11.78 1.40
N VAL A 22 -2.37 12.44 0.61
CA VAL A 22 -2.59 13.90 0.66
C VAL A 22 -4.05 14.19 0.95
N LYS A 23 -4.34 15.33 1.56
CA LYS A 23 -5.70 15.76 1.90
C LYS A 23 -6.00 17.12 1.31
N ASP A 24 -7.21 17.31 0.80
CA ASP A 24 -7.71 18.65 0.46
C ASP A 24 -7.90 19.46 1.74
N VAL A 25 -7.25 20.63 1.81
CA VAL A 25 -7.18 21.46 3.01
C VAL A 25 -8.55 21.99 3.44
N LYS A 26 -9.53 22.09 2.53
CA LYS A 26 -10.85 22.66 2.84
C LYS A 26 -11.89 21.62 3.24
N ASN A 27 -11.97 20.50 2.52
CA ASN A 27 -13.02 19.49 2.75
C ASN A 27 -12.52 18.19 3.43
N GLY A 28 -11.21 18.00 3.55
CA GLY A 28 -10.60 16.83 4.18
C GLY A 28 -10.60 15.55 3.32
N GLU A 29 -11.03 15.62 2.06
CA GLU A 29 -10.99 14.48 1.13
C GLU A 29 -9.56 13.96 0.99
N CYS A 30 -9.40 12.64 1.11
CA CYS A 30 -8.10 11.98 1.10
C CYS A 30 -7.83 11.35 -0.26
N PHE A 31 -6.63 11.53 -0.77
CA PHE A 31 -6.16 10.95 -2.03
C PHE A 31 -4.82 10.25 -1.82
N ARG A 32 -4.61 9.16 -2.55
CA ARG A 32 -3.31 8.49 -2.62
C ARG A 32 -2.38 9.33 -3.50
N ALA A 33 -1.23 9.71 -2.97
CA ALA A 33 -0.38 10.77 -3.54
C ALA A 33 0.22 10.40 -4.90
N ASP A 34 0.78 9.19 -5.02
CA ASP A 34 1.34 8.62 -6.25
C ASP A 34 0.30 8.57 -7.39
N HIS A 35 -0.90 8.09 -7.11
CA HIS A 35 -2.01 8.00 -8.06
C HIS A 35 -2.47 9.37 -8.53
N LEU A 36 -2.57 10.32 -7.59
CA LEU A 36 -2.98 11.67 -7.90
C LEU A 36 -1.94 12.38 -8.78
N LEU A 37 -0.66 12.26 -8.43
CA LEU A 37 0.44 12.79 -9.23
C LEU A 37 0.43 12.16 -10.62
N LYS A 38 0.30 10.83 -10.72
CA LYS A 38 0.22 10.12 -12.00
C LYS A 38 -0.89 10.63 -12.90
N ALA A 39 -2.10 10.74 -12.36
CA ALA A 39 -3.25 11.25 -13.10
C ALA A 39 -3.04 12.70 -13.57
N HIS A 40 -2.45 13.54 -12.71
CA HIS A 40 -2.14 14.93 -13.05
C HIS A 40 -1.09 15.04 -14.17
N LEU A 41 0.00 14.28 -14.08
CA LEU A 41 1.04 14.25 -15.11
C LEU A 41 0.49 13.73 -16.45
N GLN A 42 -0.30 12.66 -16.43
CA GLN A 42 -0.96 12.14 -17.64
C GLN A 42 -1.88 13.18 -18.30
N LYS A 43 -2.59 13.97 -17.50
CA LYS A 43 -3.43 15.06 -17.99
C LYS A 43 -2.58 16.16 -18.65
N LEU A 44 -1.49 16.59 -18.00
CA LEU A 44 -0.57 17.60 -18.55
C LEU A 44 0.11 17.13 -19.85
N MET A 45 0.45 15.84 -19.96
CA MET A 45 1.02 15.27 -21.18
C MET A 45 0.03 15.14 -22.34
N SER A 46 -1.27 15.08 -22.04
CA SER A 46 -2.34 15.00 -23.04
C SER A 46 -2.69 16.37 -23.65
N ASP A 47 -2.27 17.46 -23.00
CA ASP A 47 -2.48 18.81 -23.51
C ASP A 47 -1.57 19.12 -24.70
N LYS A 48 -2.16 19.59 -25.81
CA LYS A 48 -1.45 19.94 -27.06
C LYS A 48 -0.39 21.04 -26.90
N LYS A 49 -0.38 21.75 -25.77
CA LYS A 49 0.56 22.83 -25.44
C LYS A 49 1.81 22.33 -24.70
N CYS A 50 1.90 21.04 -24.38
CA CYS A 50 3.04 20.49 -23.67
C CYS A 50 4.26 20.36 -24.60
N ALA A 51 5.38 20.99 -24.22
CA ALA A 51 6.64 20.87 -24.95
C ALA A 51 7.16 19.42 -24.89
N ALA A 52 7.76 18.94 -25.98
CA ALA A 52 8.27 17.57 -26.08
C ALA A 52 9.27 17.22 -24.95
N GLU A 53 10.11 18.17 -24.57
CA GLU A 53 11.08 18.03 -23.46
C GLU A 53 10.39 17.81 -22.11
N LYS A 54 9.34 18.59 -21.80
CA LYS A 54 8.56 18.43 -20.57
C LYS A 54 7.81 17.11 -20.53
N LYS A 55 7.36 16.62 -21.69
CA LYS A 55 6.72 15.31 -21.79
C LYS A 55 7.69 14.18 -21.45
N ALA A 56 8.91 14.22 -22.00
CA ALA A 56 9.95 13.24 -21.69
C ALA A 56 10.33 13.25 -20.19
N GLU A 57 10.41 14.44 -19.59
CA GLU A 57 10.64 14.58 -18.15
C GLU A 57 9.51 13.94 -17.32
N MET A 58 8.25 14.25 -17.63
CA MET A 58 7.09 13.66 -16.95
C MET A 58 7.02 12.14 -17.11
N GLU A 59 7.38 11.60 -18.28
CA GLU A 59 7.45 10.15 -18.50
C GLU A 59 8.55 9.49 -17.64
N SER A 60 9.69 10.15 -17.47
CA SER A 60 10.74 9.69 -16.55
C SER A 60 10.25 9.66 -15.10
N VAL A 61 9.56 10.72 -14.65
CA VAL A 61 8.97 10.80 -13.31
C VAL A 61 7.95 9.68 -13.09
N LEU A 62 7.09 9.41 -14.07
CA LEU A 62 6.11 8.32 -13.97
C LEU A 62 6.75 6.92 -13.87
N THR A 63 7.88 6.73 -14.52
CA THR A 63 8.60 5.44 -14.51
C THR A 63 9.30 5.19 -13.18
N GLN A 64 9.70 6.24 -12.47
CA GLN A 64 10.39 6.16 -11.19
C GLN A 64 9.47 6.38 -9.98
N MET A 65 8.16 6.44 -10.20
CA MET A 65 7.21 6.90 -9.19
C MET A 65 7.16 6.03 -7.93
N ASP A 66 7.38 4.72 -8.06
CA ASP A 66 7.39 3.77 -6.95
C ASP A 66 8.64 3.89 -6.06
N ASN A 67 9.67 4.63 -6.51
CA ASN A 67 10.93 4.82 -5.78
C ASN A 67 10.99 6.14 -5.01
N TYR A 68 10.02 7.04 -5.19
CA TYR A 68 10.04 8.35 -4.55
C TYR A 68 9.65 8.27 -3.07
N GLY A 69 10.46 8.91 -2.24
CA GLY A 69 10.16 9.08 -0.83
C GLY A 69 9.14 10.18 -0.58
N GLN A 70 8.85 10.42 0.70
CA GLN A 70 7.90 11.45 1.14
C GLN A 70 8.30 12.85 0.64
N GLN A 71 9.59 13.19 0.75
CA GLN A 71 10.09 14.51 0.38
C GLN A 71 10.09 14.69 -1.14
N ASP A 72 10.52 13.68 -1.89
CA ASP A 72 10.52 13.74 -3.36
C ASP A 72 9.10 13.96 -3.90
N LEU A 73 8.11 13.24 -3.33
CA LEU A 73 6.71 13.46 -3.68
C LEU A 73 6.24 14.86 -3.29
N ALA A 74 6.64 15.39 -2.13
CA ALA A 74 6.28 16.76 -1.75
C ALA A 74 6.82 17.78 -2.76
N ASP A 75 8.08 17.63 -3.17
CA ASP A 75 8.74 18.51 -4.13
C ASP A 75 8.09 18.41 -5.52
N LEU A 76 7.73 17.21 -5.97
CA LEU A 76 7.01 16.99 -7.23
C LEU A 76 5.61 17.61 -7.19
N PHE A 77 4.90 17.52 -6.06
CA PHE A 77 3.59 18.14 -5.89
C PHE A 77 3.66 19.67 -6.02
N VAL A 78 4.70 20.29 -5.45
CA VAL A 78 4.95 21.73 -5.59
C VAL A 78 5.36 22.08 -7.02
N LYS A 79 6.31 21.34 -7.60
CA LYS A 79 6.85 21.57 -8.95
C LYS A 79 5.77 21.53 -10.03
N TYR A 80 4.85 20.57 -9.95
CA TYR A 80 3.76 20.41 -10.91
C TYR A 80 2.45 21.08 -10.46
N ASN A 81 2.47 21.80 -9.34
CA ASN A 81 1.33 22.51 -8.75
C ASN A 81 0.08 21.62 -8.70
N VAL A 82 0.22 20.42 -8.12
CA VAL A 82 -0.84 19.42 -8.05
C VAL A 82 -1.92 19.89 -7.09
N LYS A 83 -3.18 19.87 -7.55
CA LYS A 83 -4.36 20.30 -6.80
C LYS A 83 -5.40 19.19 -6.72
N SER A 84 -6.37 19.35 -5.83
CA SER A 84 -7.50 18.43 -5.72
C SER A 84 -8.23 18.30 -7.07
N PRO A 85 -8.48 17.09 -7.58
CA PRO A 85 -9.10 16.90 -8.90
C PRO A 85 -10.58 17.30 -8.92
N ILE A 86 -11.22 17.36 -7.76
CA ILE A 86 -12.66 17.66 -7.62
C ILE A 86 -12.89 19.16 -7.41
N THR A 87 -12.15 19.75 -6.48
CA THR A 87 -12.40 21.12 -5.99
C THR A 87 -11.37 22.14 -6.48
N GLN A 88 -10.25 21.68 -7.06
CA GLN A 88 -9.09 22.52 -7.40
C GLN A 88 -8.48 23.27 -6.20
N ASN A 89 -8.77 22.83 -4.98
CA ASN A 89 -8.13 23.36 -3.78
C ASN A 89 -6.68 22.85 -3.64
N ASP A 90 -5.91 23.55 -2.82
CA ASP A 90 -4.58 23.12 -2.42
C ASP A 90 -4.65 21.87 -1.52
N LEU A 91 -3.59 21.07 -1.62
CA LEU A 91 -3.46 19.80 -0.90
C LEU A 91 -2.45 19.95 0.23
N SER A 92 -2.65 19.18 1.30
CA SER A 92 -1.64 19.00 2.34
C SER A 92 -0.38 18.35 1.77
N PRO A 93 0.78 18.53 2.41
CA PRO A 93 1.96 17.74 2.10
C PRO A 93 1.66 16.22 2.18
N PRO A 94 2.33 15.38 1.37
CA PRO A 94 2.22 13.94 1.47
C PRO A 94 2.63 13.45 2.87
N VAL A 95 1.79 12.61 3.47
CA VAL A 95 2.03 11.97 4.77
C VAL A 95 1.92 10.47 4.64
N SER A 96 2.73 9.73 5.39
CA SER A 96 2.65 8.26 5.44
C SER A 96 1.36 7.82 6.10
N PHE A 97 0.66 6.87 5.48
CA PHE A 97 -0.59 6.31 5.97
C PHE A 97 -0.53 4.78 5.97
N ASN A 98 -0.64 4.19 7.16
CA ASN A 98 -0.60 2.74 7.33
C ASN A 98 -1.85 2.09 6.73
N LEU A 99 -1.64 1.13 5.83
CA LEU A 99 -2.71 0.43 5.12
C LEU A 99 -3.27 -0.76 5.91
N MET A 100 -2.83 -1.01 7.14
CA MET A 100 -3.39 -2.06 8.00
C MET A 100 -4.55 -1.50 8.84
N PHE A 101 -5.61 -2.29 9.01
CA PHE A 101 -6.67 -1.96 9.98
C PHE A 101 -6.19 -2.30 11.38
N GLN A 102 -5.95 -1.27 12.18
CA GLN A 102 -5.60 -1.43 13.60
C GLN A 102 -6.85 -1.73 14.45
N THR A 103 -6.68 -2.57 15.45
CA THR A 103 -7.69 -2.91 16.46
C THR A 103 -7.03 -3.19 17.81
N SER A 104 -7.83 -3.38 18.85
CA SER A 104 -7.37 -3.80 20.17
C SER A 104 -7.89 -5.21 20.47
N ILE A 105 -7.00 -6.10 20.89
CA ILE A 105 -7.30 -7.50 21.22
C ILE A 105 -7.55 -7.62 22.73
N GLY A 106 -8.72 -8.15 23.09
CA GLY A 106 -9.11 -8.37 24.48
C GLY A 106 -9.74 -7.14 25.17
N PRO A 107 -10.31 -7.34 26.37
CA PRO A 107 -11.15 -6.33 27.03
C PRO A 107 -10.39 -5.11 27.56
N GLY A 108 -9.07 -5.23 27.75
CA GLY A 108 -8.26 -4.20 28.38
C GLY A 108 -7.62 -3.20 27.40
N GLY A 109 -7.76 -3.38 26.09
CA GLY A 109 -7.11 -2.50 25.10
C GLY A 109 -5.57 -2.58 25.04
N ASN A 110 -4.93 -3.30 25.97
CA ASN A 110 -3.47 -3.36 26.15
C ASN A 110 -2.72 -4.11 25.04
N MET A 111 -3.42 -4.84 24.18
CA MET A 111 -2.81 -5.57 23.07
C MET A 111 -3.27 -4.98 21.75
N THR A 112 -2.40 -4.21 21.11
CA THR A 112 -2.63 -3.76 19.73
C THR A 112 -2.57 -4.95 18.78
N GLY A 113 -3.54 -5.01 17.89
CA GLY A 113 -3.58 -5.97 16.80
C GLY A 113 -3.95 -5.30 15.50
N TYR A 114 -3.85 -6.07 14.42
CA TYR A 114 -4.29 -5.64 13.11
C TYR A 114 -5.09 -6.75 12.44
N LEU A 115 -5.93 -6.39 11.49
CA LEU A 115 -6.39 -7.34 10.49
C LEU A 115 -5.26 -7.60 9.51
N ARG A 116 -4.98 -8.88 9.23
CA ARG A 116 -3.87 -9.28 8.36
C ARG A 116 -3.96 -8.64 6.96
N PRO A 117 -2.87 -8.04 6.45
CA PRO A 117 -2.83 -7.48 5.09
C PRO A 117 -2.57 -8.52 3.99
N GLU A 118 -2.14 -9.72 4.38
CA GLU A 118 -1.81 -10.88 3.56
C GLU A 118 -2.04 -12.19 4.34
N THR A 119 -1.95 -13.34 3.67
CA THR A 119 -2.09 -14.66 4.30
C THR A 119 -0.78 -15.36 4.63
N ALA A 120 0.33 -14.98 3.98
CA ALA A 120 1.64 -15.62 4.09
C ALA A 120 2.19 -15.73 5.52
N GLN A 121 1.99 -14.71 6.37
CA GLN A 121 2.46 -14.73 7.77
C GLN A 121 1.94 -15.95 8.56
N GLY A 122 0.72 -16.41 8.26
CA GLY A 122 0.16 -17.61 8.89
C GLY A 122 0.93 -18.89 8.53
N ILE A 123 1.44 -18.97 7.30
CA ILE A 123 2.26 -20.08 6.82
C ILE A 123 3.62 -20.06 7.53
N PHE A 124 4.28 -18.90 7.61
CA PHE A 124 5.60 -18.77 8.25
C PHE A 124 5.57 -19.09 9.75
N LEU A 125 4.57 -18.61 10.48
CA LEU A 125 4.41 -18.96 11.90
C LEU A 125 4.23 -20.46 12.15
N ASN A 126 3.71 -21.19 11.16
CA ASN A 126 3.50 -22.64 11.21
C ASN A 126 4.56 -23.45 10.45
N PHE A 127 5.65 -22.83 10.00
CA PHE A 127 6.66 -23.48 9.14
C PHE A 127 7.15 -24.81 9.69
N LYS A 128 7.47 -24.89 10.99
CA LYS A 128 7.97 -26.12 11.63
C LYS A 128 6.98 -27.29 11.46
N ARG A 129 5.70 -27.05 11.72
CA ARG A 129 4.64 -28.08 11.60
C ARG A 129 4.41 -28.48 10.14
N LEU A 130 4.47 -27.52 9.23
CA LEU A 130 4.33 -27.78 7.79
C LEU A 130 5.51 -28.59 7.23
N LEU A 131 6.73 -28.28 7.68
CA LEU A 131 7.93 -29.02 7.34
C LEU A 131 7.90 -30.45 7.91
N GLU A 132 7.44 -30.61 9.16
CA GLU A 132 7.22 -31.93 9.78
C GLU A 132 6.22 -32.78 8.98
N PHE A 133 5.15 -32.17 8.45
CA PHE A 133 4.21 -32.85 7.56
C PHE A 133 4.87 -33.35 6.26
N ASN A 134 5.88 -32.63 5.76
CA ASN A 134 6.71 -33.08 4.64
C ASN A 134 7.94 -33.90 5.07
N GLN A 135 7.90 -34.54 6.25
CA GLN A 135 9.00 -35.38 6.76
C GLN A 135 10.36 -34.68 6.86
N GLY A 136 10.36 -33.36 7.08
CA GLY A 136 11.61 -32.59 7.12
C GLY A 136 12.26 -32.36 5.76
N LYS A 137 11.61 -32.73 4.65
CA LYS A 137 12.17 -32.62 3.31
C LYS A 137 11.81 -31.29 2.66
N LEU A 138 12.72 -30.79 1.84
CA LEU A 138 12.51 -29.67 0.93
C LEU A 138 12.72 -30.16 -0.51
N PRO A 139 12.07 -29.53 -1.52
CA PRO A 139 11.12 -28.43 -1.39
C PRO A 139 9.72 -28.90 -0.95
N PHE A 140 8.94 -27.98 -0.39
CA PHE A 140 7.49 -28.16 -0.23
C PHE A 140 6.76 -26.84 -0.43
N ALA A 141 5.44 -26.91 -0.66
CA ALA A 141 4.59 -25.74 -0.75
C ALA A 141 3.47 -25.82 0.28
N ALA A 142 3.12 -24.67 0.85
CA ALA A 142 1.90 -24.49 1.63
C ALA A 142 1.07 -23.39 1.00
N ALA A 143 -0.25 -23.55 1.00
CA ALA A 143 -1.16 -22.56 0.45
C ALA A 143 -2.26 -22.22 1.44
N GLN A 144 -2.73 -20.98 1.39
CA GLN A 144 -3.86 -20.52 2.18
C GLN A 144 -4.81 -19.71 1.30
N ILE A 145 -6.09 -20.04 1.40
CA ILE A 145 -7.18 -19.28 0.79
C ILE A 145 -7.97 -18.62 1.91
N GLY A 146 -8.16 -17.30 1.84
CA GLY A 146 -8.98 -16.59 2.80
C GLY A 146 -8.92 -15.07 2.65
N ASN A 147 -9.65 -14.39 3.53
CA ASN A 147 -9.77 -12.93 3.44
C ASN A 147 -8.54 -12.23 4.01
N SER A 148 -8.20 -11.11 3.37
CA SER A 148 -7.18 -10.16 3.79
C SER A 148 -7.73 -8.74 3.67
N PHE A 149 -7.15 -7.83 4.46
CA PHE A 149 -7.71 -6.50 4.64
C PHE A 149 -6.65 -5.44 4.36
N ARG A 150 -7.00 -4.45 3.54
CA ARG A 150 -6.15 -3.29 3.26
C ARG A 150 -6.98 -2.04 3.42
N ASN A 151 -6.58 -1.16 4.32
CA ASN A 151 -7.24 0.11 4.59
C ASN A 151 -6.94 1.10 3.44
N GLU A 152 -7.48 0.80 2.26
CA GLU A 152 -7.26 1.58 1.05
C GLU A 152 -7.72 3.03 1.25
N ILE A 153 -6.83 3.98 0.96
CA ILE A 153 -7.04 5.43 1.16
C ILE A 153 -8.26 5.90 0.38
N SER A 154 -8.39 5.50 -0.89
CA SER A 154 -9.45 5.95 -1.79
C SER A 154 -9.89 4.83 -2.74
N PRO A 155 -10.79 3.93 -2.30
CA PRO A 155 -11.26 2.79 -3.10
C PRO A 155 -12.28 3.24 -4.17
N ARG A 156 -11.79 3.75 -5.31
CA ARG A 156 -12.63 4.28 -6.41
C ARG A 156 -12.73 3.36 -7.63
N SER A 157 -12.16 2.16 -7.58
CA SER A 157 -12.01 1.27 -8.75
C SER A 157 -12.90 0.02 -8.70
N GLY A 158 -14.05 0.09 -8.02
CA GLY A 158 -14.94 -1.07 -7.85
C GLY A 158 -14.20 -2.26 -7.23
N LEU A 159 -14.33 -3.44 -7.84
CA LEU A 159 -13.67 -4.67 -7.35
C LEU A 159 -12.13 -4.66 -7.47
N ILE A 160 -11.55 -3.76 -8.27
CA ILE A 160 -10.09 -3.66 -8.43
C ILE A 160 -9.42 -3.10 -7.16
N ARG A 161 -10.16 -2.29 -6.37
CA ARG A 161 -9.67 -1.71 -5.11
C ARG A 161 -10.73 -1.78 -4.03
N VAL A 162 -10.65 -2.82 -3.22
CA VAL A 162 -11.53 -3.09 -2.10
C VAL A 162 -10.72 -3.20 -0.80
N ARG A 163 -11.38 -2.91 0.32
CA ARG A 163 -10.74 -2.97 1.65
C ARG A 163 -10.69 -4.37 2.26
N GLU A 164 -11.54 -5.26 1.76
CA GLU A 164 -11.59 -6.67 2.09
C GLU A 164 -11.70 -7.47 0.80
N PHE A 165 -10.88 -8.50 0.66
CA PHE A 165 -10.95 -9.41 -0.48
C PHE A 165 -10.42 -10.79 -0.09
N THR A 166 -10.91 -11.81 -0.80
CA THR A 166 -10.39 -13.17 -0.71
C THR A 166 -9.16 -13.32 -1.59
N MET A 167 -8.07 -13.84 -1.04
CA MET A 167 -6.85 -14.16 -1.76
C MET A 167 -6.47 -15.63 -1.58
N ALA A 168 -5.78 -16.16 -2.59
CA ALA A 168 -5.11 -17.44 -2.53
C ALA A 168 -3.60 -17.18 -2.66
N GLU A 169 -2.84 -17.44 -1.60
CA GLU A 169 -1.38 -17.33 -1.62
C GLU A 169 -0.76 -18.71 -1.41
N SER A 170 0.31 -18.99 -2.16
CA SER A 170 1.16 -20.15 -1.97
C SER A 170 2.58 -19.70 -1.62
N SER A 171 3.17 -20.36 -0.64
CA SER A 171 4.58 -20.20 -0.27
C SER A 171 5.31 -21.48 -0.60
N THR A 172 6.12 -21.45 -1.64
CA THR A 172 7.05 -22.54 -1.98
C THR A 172 8.34 -22.32 -1.20
N LEU A 173 8.79 -23.34 -0.50
CA LEU A 173 9.97 -23.34 0.36
C LEU A 173 10.98 -24.31 -0.25
N TRP A 174 12.18 -23.80 -0.55
CA TRP A 174 13.27 -24.55 -1.14
C TRP A 174 14.60 -24.16 -0.48
N THR A 175 15.61 -25.00 -0.61
CA THR A 175 16.98 -24.70 -0.18
C THR A 175 17.65 -23.81 -1.23
N GLN A 176 18.29 -22.72 -0.81
CA GLN A 176 19.20 -21.94 -1.66
C GLN A 176 20.50 -22.71 -1.92
#